data_AF-X0SJ76-F1
#
_entry.id   AF-X0SJ76-F1
#
_cell.length_a   1.000
_cell.length_b   1.000
_cell.length_c   1.000
_cell.angle_alpha   90.00
_cell.angle_beta   90.00
_cell.angle_gamma   90.00
#
_symmetry.space_group_name_H-M   'P 1'
#
loop_
_entity.id
_entity.type
_entity.pdbx_description
1 polymer ?
#
loop_
_entity_poly.entity_id
_entity_poly.type
_entity_poly.pdbx_seq_one_letter_code
_entity_poly.pdbx_strand_id
1 'polypeptide(L)'
;MRTLQTLAVLIVVSGIFGAFDAARAEGEHRRLLWGDTHVHTSYSFDAFLNGNQTADPDVAYRYAKGLPVIHPYNRTRVRIETPLDFLVVSDHAEFYGG
;
A
#
# COMPACT_ATOMS: atom_id res chain seq x y z
N MET A 1 -28.00 54.66 -14.71
CA MET A 1 -28.52 53.47 -13.99
C MET A 1 -28.10 52.12 -14.60
N ARG A 2 -27.40 52.06 -15.75
CA ARG A 2 -26.99 50.78 -16.38
C ARG A 2 -25.65 50.20 -15.88
N THR A 3 -24.82 50.99 -15.22
CA THR A 3 -23.48 50.60 -14.75
C THR A 3 -23.51 49.67 -13.52
N LEU A 4 -24.54 49.77 -12.67
CA LEU A 4 -24.68 48.96 -11.46
C LEU A 4 -25.11 47.51 -11.76
N GLN A 5 -25.89 47.28 -12.82
CA GLN A 5 -26.33 45.93 -13.20
C GLN A 5 -25.20 45.08 -13.79
N THR A 6 -24.30 45.70 -14.56
CA THR A 6 -23.15 45.00 -15.17
C THR A 6 -22.13 44.55 -14.13
N LEU A 7 -21.90 45.36 -13.07
CA LEU A 7 -21.00 45.02 -11.98
C LEU A 7 -21.55 43.87 -11.11
N ALA A 8 -22.87 43.85 -10.85
CA ALA A 8 -23.53 42.79 -10.10
C ALA A 8 -23.47 41.42 -10.80
N VAL A 9 -23.65 41.38 -12.13
CA VAL A 9 -23.52 40.14 -12.92
C VAL A 9 -22.09 39.61 -12.89
N LEU A 10 -21.08 40.49 -12.98
CA LEU A 10 -19.67 40.10 -12.93
C LEU A 10 -19.28 39.48 -11.58
N ILE A 11 -19.81 40.02 -10.47
CA ILE A 11 -19.57 39.49 -9.12
C ILE A 11 -20.21 38.10 -8.93
N VAL A 12 -21.43 37.90 -9.44
CA VAL A 12 -22.12 36.60 -9.36
C VAL A 12 -21.38 35.53 -10.17
N VAL A 13 -20.86 35.88 -11.36
CA VAL A 13 -20.08 34.95 -12.19
C VAL A 13 -18.75 34.57 -11.50
N SER A 14 -18.01 35.53 -10.95
CA SER A 14 -16.77 35.27 -10.21
C SER A 14 -17.00 34.46 -8.93
N GLY A 15 -18.11 34.69 -8.22
CA GLY A 15 -18.49 33.92 -7.02
C GLY A 15 -18.84 32.46 -7.32
N ILE A 16 -19.46 32.19 -8.49
CA ILE A 16 -19.76 30.83 -8.94
C ILE A 16 -18.46 30.09 -9.28
N PHE A 17 -17.50 30.70 -9.97
CA PHE A 17 -16.20 30.07 -10.27
C PHE A 17 -15.36 29.80 -9.01
N GLY A 18 -15.33 30.72 -8.04
CA GLY A 18 -14.60 30.53 -6.77
C GLY A 18 -15.21 29.45 -5.86
N ALA A 19 -16.53 29.22 -5.93
CA ALA A 19 -17.20 28.17 -5.18
C ALA A 19 -16.88 26.75 -5.70
N PHE A 20 -16.56 26.60 -7.00
CA PHE A 20 -16.12 25.32 -7.57
C PHE A 20 -14.71 24.91 -7.13
N ASP A 21 -13.81 25.87 -6.87
CA ASP A 21 -12.47 25.59 -6.35
C ASP A 21 -12.49 25.20 -4.86
N ALA A 22 -13.36 25.83 -4.06
CA ALA A 22 -13.52 25.51 -2.64
C ALA A 22 -14.08 24.10 -2.39
N ALA A 23 -14.82 23.54 -3.34
CA ALA A 23 -15.28 22.14 -3.29
C ALA A 23 -14.15 21.11 -3.52
N ARG A 24 -12.94 21.54 -3.93
CA ARG A 24 -11.75 20.69 -4.05
C ARG A 24 -10.93 20.56 -2.77
N ALA A 25 -11.39 21.12 -1.65
CA ALA A 25 -10.89 20.69 -0.34
C ALA A 25 -11.47 19.31 -0.03
N GLU A 26 -11.08 18.31 -0.84
CA GLU A 26 -11.30 16.90 -0.57
C GLU A 26 -10.68 16.62 0.81
N GLY A 27 -11.53 16.30 1.78
CA GLY A 27 -11.07 15.73 3.04
C GLY A 27 -10.11 14.60 2.73
N GLU A 28 -8.99 14.56 3.46
CA GLU A 28 -7.90 13.59 3.30
C GLU A 28 -8.44 12.23 2.81
N HIS A 29 -8.24 11.93 1.52
CA HIS A 29 -8.91 10.81 0.88
C HIS A 29 -8.27 9.52 1.39
N ARG A 30 -8.82 8.98 2.48
CA ARG A 30 -8.32 7.76 3.12
C ARG A 30 -8.37 6.63 2.11
N ARG A 31 -7.20 6.08 1.77
CA ARG A 31 -7.06 4.92 0.89
C ARG A 31 -7.12 3.66 1.72
N LEU A 32 -8.08 2.78 1.44
CA LEU A 32 -8.07 1.41 1.95
C LEU A 32 -6.88 0.66 1.34
N LEU A 33 -6.06 0.03 2.16
CA LEU A 33 -4.92 -0.78 1.77
C LEU A 33 -5.05 -2.17 2.38
N TRP A 34 -4.67 -3.20 1.62
CA TRP A 34 -4.63 -4.60 2.04
C TRP A 34 -3.19 -5.09 2.08
N GLY A 35 -2.78 -5.63 3.22
CA GLY A 35 -1.41 -6.11 3.38
C GLY A 35 -1.27 -7.04 4.57
N ASP A 36 -0.12 -7.71 4.63
CA ASP A 36 0.25 -8.58 5.73
C ASP A 36 1.21 -7.83 6.66
N THR A 37 0.89 -7.81 7.95
CA THR A 37 1.61 -7.07 8.98
C THR A 37 2.65 -7.92 9.72
N HIS A 38 2.64 -9.25 9.52
CA HIS A 38 3.48 -10.16 10.30
C HIS A 38 3.98 -11.32 9.43
N VAL A 39 5.07 -11.09 8.70
CA VAL A 39 5.71 -12.12 7.87
C VAL A 39 7.14 -12.37 8.32
N HIS A 40 7.45 -13.63 8.54
CA HIS A 40 8.80 -14.12 8.82
C HIS A 40 9.46 -14.55 7.51
N THR A 41 10.78 -14.38 7.45
CA THR A 41 11.64 -14.76 6.33
C THR A 41 12.75 -15.68 6.82
N SER A 42 13.61 -16.13 5.91
CA SER A 42 14.79 -16.93 6.24
C SER A 42 15.80 -16.24 7.17
N TYR A 43 15.63 -14.95 7.48
CA TYR A 43 16.45 -14.24 8.47
C TYR A 43 16.01 -14.48 9.90
N SER A 44 14.81 -15.03 10.10
CA SER A 44 14.32 -15.40 11.41
C SER A 44 14.78 -16.81 11.82
N PHE A 45 15.03 -17.02 13.12
CA PHE A 45 15.46 -18.31 13.66
C PHE A 45 14.43 -19.43 13.42
N ASP A 46 13.13 -19.12 13.50
CA ASP A 46 12.06 -20.09 13.31
C ASP A 46 11.97 -20.61 11.86
N ALA A 47 12.53 -19.89 10.87
CA ALA A 47 12.67 -20.43 9.52
C ALA A 47 13.56 -21.68 9.47
N PHE A 48 14.58 -21.76 10.34
CA PHE A 48 15.42 -22.95 10.45
C PHE A 48 14.66 -24.13 11.04
N LEU A 49 13.86 -23.89 12.08
CA LEU A 49 13.05 -24.93 12.73
C LEU A 49 11.93 -25.47 11.83
N ASN A 50 11.39 -24.63 10.94
CA ASN A 50 10.26 -24.96 10.09
C ASN A 50 10.64 -25.34 8.64
N GLY A 51 11.94 -25.47 8.32
CA GLY A 51 12.36 -25.86 6.96
C GLY A 51 12.09 -24.80 5.90
N ASN A 52 12.03 -23.52 6.28
CA ASN A 52 11.65 -22.40 5.42
C ASN A 52 12.87 -21.56 4.98
N GLN A 53 14.07 -22.15 4.97
CA GLN A 53 15.33 -21.40 4.83
C GLN A 53 15.54 -20.78 3.43
N THR A 54 14.68 -21.06 2.46
CA THR A 54 14.74 -20.49 1.10
C THR A 54 13.68 -19.41 0.84
N ALA A 55 12.87 -19.04 1.84
CA ALA A 55 11.94 -17.91 1.78
C ALA A 55 12.59 -16.64 2.36
N ASP A 56 13.56 -16.09 1.65
CA ASP A 56 14.20 -14.82 2.00
C ASP A 56 13.26 -13.61 1.80
N PRO A 57 13.64 -12.39 2.25
CA PRO A 57 12.82 -11.19 2.05
C PRO A 57 12.50 -10.89 0.58
N ASP A 58 13.38 -11.23 -0.36
CA ASP A 58 13.13 -11.03 -1.80
C ASP A 58 12.05 -11.97 -2.32
N VAL A 59 12.05 -13.22 -1.87
CA VAL A 59 10.99 -14.20 -2.15
C VAL A 59 9.66 -13.71 -1.56
N ALA A 60 9.65 -13.24 -0.32
CA ALA A 60 8.44 -12.70 0.32
C ALA A 60 7.90 -11.48 -0.45
N TYR A 61 8.75 -10.53 -0.81
CA TYR A 61 8.39 -9.36 -1.60
C TYR A 61 7.86 -9.72 -2.99
N ARG A 62 8.49 -10.68 -3.68
CA ARG A 62 8.01 -11.18 -4.98
C ARG A 62 6.65 -11.84 -4.86
N TYR A 63 6.45 -12.68 -3.84
CA TYR A 63 5.17 -13.34 -3.58
C TYR A 63 4.07 -12.29 -3.33
N ALA A 64 4.32 -11.28 -2.50
CA ALA A 64 3.38 -10.18 -2.24
C ALA A 64 3.02 -9.39 -3.51
N LYS A 65 3.96 -9.24 -4.46
CA LYS A 65 3.69 -8.64 -5.78
C LYS A 65 2.90 -9.54 -6.74
N GLY A 66 2.50 -10.74 -6.34
CA GLY A 66 1.83 -11.69 -7.22
C GLY A 66 2.76 -12.41 -8.20
N LEU A 67 4.09 -12.37 -7.98
CA LEU A 67 5.02 -13.14 -8.78
C LEU A 67 5.08 -14.58 -8.25
N PRO A 68 5.16 -15.59 -9.14
CA PRO A 68 5.33 -16.96 -8.70
C PRO A 68 6.68 -17.15 -8.01
N VAL A 69 6.66 -17.91 -6.91
CA VAL A 69 7.83 -18.31 -6.12
C VAL A 69 7.83 -19.82 -5.88
N ILE A 70 8.95 -20.37 -5.43
CA ILE A 70 9.07 -21.80 -5.09
C ILE A 70 8.81 -21.97 -3.60
N HIS A 71 7.88 -22.86 -3.24
CA HIS A 71 7.59 -23.19 -1.86
C HIS A 71 8.79 -23.92 -1.22
N PRO A 72 9.33 -23.49 -0.06
CA PRO A 72 10.55 -24.04 0.51
C PRO A 72 10.49 -25.54 0.84
N TYR A 73 9.35 -26.01 1.34
CA TYR A 73 9.15 -27.42 1.67
C TYR A 73 8.96 -28.35 0.45
N ASN A 74 7.83 -28.26 -0.25
CA ASN A 74 7.46 -29.21 -1.31
C ASN A 74 7.98 -28.83 -2.71
N ARG A 75 8.70 -27.70 -2.83
CA ARG A 75 9.29 -27.19 -4.09
C ARG A 75 8.29 -26.90 -5.21
N THR A 76 7.00 -26.85 -4.90
CA THR A 76 5.98 -26.46 -5.88
C THR A 76 6.04 -24.96 -6.16
N ARG A 77 5.51 -24.54 -7.31
CA ARG A 77 5.37 -23.12 -7.64
C ARG A 77 4.07 -22.60 -7.05
N VAL A 78 4.16 -21.58 -6.19
CA VAL A 78 3.02 -20.94 -5.53
C VAL A 78 2.93 -19.45 -5.91
N ARG A 79 1.72 -18.90 -5.86
CA ARG A 79 1.43 -17.50 -6.19
C ARG A 79 0.18 -17.06 -5.43
N ILE A 80 0.20 -15.88 -4.82
CA ILE A 80 -0.99 -15.28 -4.22
C ILE A 80 -1.99 -14.88 -5.33
N GLU A 81 -3.28 -15.02 -5.06
CA GLU A 81 -4.33 -14.68 -6.04
C GLU A 81 -4.41 -13.17 -6.29
N THR A 82 -4.40 -12.38 -5.20
CA THR A 82 -4.44 -10.91 -5.23
C THR A 82 -3.15 -10.36 -4.65
N PRO A 83 -2.38 -9.55 -5.39
CA PRO A 83 -1.20 -8.87 -4.85
C PRO A 83 -1.54 -7.99 -3.64
N LEU A 84 -0.61 -7.88 -2.70
CA LEU A 84 -0.75 -7.03 -1.52
C LEU A 84 -0.32 -5.60 -1.84
N ASP A 85 -0.99 -4.62 -1.22
CA ASP A 85 -0.59 -3.22 -1.26
C ASP A 85 0.66 -2.97 -0.41
N PHE A 86 0.84 -3.74 0.68
CA PHE A 86 2.02 -3.70 1.52
C PHE A 86 2.31 -5.06 2.16
N LEU A 87 3.56 -5.23 2.58
CA LEU A 87 4.06 -6.38 3.32
C LEU A 87 5.02 -5.87 4.39
N VAL A 88 4.87 -6.36 5.61
CA VAL A 88 5.81 -6.11 6.71
C VAL A 88 6.60 -7.39 6.99
N VAL A 89 7.92 -7.31 6.83
CA VAL A 89 8.84 -8.33 7.34
C VAL A 89 9.09 -8.06 8.82
N SER A 90 8.75 -9.04 9.66
CA SER A 90 8.75 -8.95 11.11
C SER A 90 9.50 -10.14 11.71
N ASP A 91 10.74 -10.35 11.26
CA ASP A 91 11.61 -11.41 11.77
C ASP A 91 11.87 -11.27 13.27
N HIS A 92 12.14 -12.39 13.93
CA HIS A 92 12.58 -12.39 15.32
C HIS A 92 13.82 -11.52 15.53
N ALA A 93 13.80 -10.71 16.59
CA ALA A 93 14.97 -9.97 17.02
C ALA A 93 15.91 -10.86 17.86
N GLU A 94 15.36 -11.89 18.50
CA GLU A 94 16.11 -12.87 19.25
C GLU A 94 17.11 -13.58 18.34
N PHE A 95 18.37 -13.68 18.79
CA PHE A 95 19.48 -14.29 18.04
C PHE A 95 19.90 -13.56 16.76
N TYR A 96 19.38 -12.36 16.52
CA TYR A 96 19.82 -11.52 15.41
C TYR A 96 21.25 -11.00 15.68
N GLY A 97 22.26 -11.63 15.08
CA GLY A 97 23.68 -11.26 15.24
C GLY A 97 24.55 -12.20 16.07
N GLY A 98 23.99 -13.28 16.63
CA GLY A 98 24.72 -14.30 17.41
C GLY A 98 24.35 -14.34 18.89
#